data_AF-A0A529Y5M7-F1
#
_entry.id   AF-A0A529Y5M7-F1
#
_cell.length_a   1.000
_cell.length_b   1.000
_cell.length_c   1.000
_cell.angle_alpha   90.00
_cell.angle_beta   90.00
_cell.angle_gamma   90.00
#
_symmetry.space_group_name_H-M   'P 1'
#
loop_
_entity.id
_entity.type
_entity.pdbx_description
1 polymer ?
#
loop_
_entity_poly.entity_id
_entity_poly.type
_entity_poly.pdbx_seq_one_letter_code
_entity_poly.pdbx_strand_id
1 'polypeptide(L)'
;MPTGKIDCFLDTNVLIYAASEKNRDPRRAPIAGDLVSNTVFGVSGQTLAEFTAVARGKSLLGDDLLDQWLVLLGTCPLVPVDESYVRSGLDLARRYGIHYYDAALLG
;
A
#
# COMPACT_ATOMS: atom_id res chain seq x y z
N MET A 1 18.82 -1.53 8.04
CA MET A 1 17.86 -1.36 6.92
C MET A 1 18.45 -0.31 5.98
N PRO A 2 18.55 -0.55 4.67
CA PRO A 2 19.11 0.44 3.77
C PRO A 2 18.25 1.70 3.84
N THR A 3 18.83 2.78 4.37
CA THR A 3 18.27 4.13 4.45
C THR A 3 18.32 4.79 3.07
N GLY A 4 17.68 4.16 2.09
CA GLY A 4 17.39 4.81 0.82
C GLY A 4 16.27 5.82 1.04
N LYS A 5 16.49 7.07 0.64
CA LYS A 5 15.43 8.07 0.60
C LYS A 5 14.33 7.53 -0.33
N ILE A 6 13.12 7.35 0.20
CA ILE A 6 11.94 7.05 -0.62
C ILE A 6 11.36 8.36 -1.14
N ASP A 7 10.82 8.32 -2.35
CA ASP A 7 10.13 9.45 -2.97
C ASP A 7 8.68 9.54 -2.48
N CYS A 8 8.05 8.40 -2.21
CA CYS A 8 6.67 8.33 -1.76
C CYS A 8 6.36 7.07 -0.95
N PHE A 9 5.17 7.06 -0.35
CA PHE A 9 4.57 5.89 0.25
C PHE A 9 3.31 5.55 -0.55
N LEU A 10 3.17 4.29 -0.97
CA LEU A 10 2.01 3.88 -1.76
C LEU A 10 0.92 3.30 -0.86
N ASP A 11 -0.28 3.86 -1.00
CA ASP A 11 -1.51 3.29 -0.45
C ASP A 11 -1.97 2.05 -1.24
N THR A 12 -2.74 1.20 -0.59
CA THR A 12 -3.35 0.00 -1.15
C THR A 12 -4.15 0.29 -2.42
N ASN A 13 -4.85 1.42 -2.51
CA ASN A 13 -5.61 1.74 -3.72
C ASN A 13 -4.71 1.89 -4.96
N VAL A 14 -3.54 2.52 -4.81
CA VAL A 14 -2.57 2.66 -5.92
C VAL A 14 -2.08 1.28 -6.34
N LEU A 15 -1.73 0.43 -5.38
CA LEU A 15 -1.29 -0.94 -5.66
C LEU A 15 -2.37 -1.77 -6.37
N ILE A 16 -3.64 -1.65 -5.96
CA ILE A 16 -4.76 -2.34 -6.62
C ILE A 16 -4.95 -1.87 -8.06
N TYR A 17 -4.82 -0.56 -8.34
CA TYR A 17 -4.91 -0.04 -9.70
C TYR A 17 -3.74 -0.47 -10.59
N ALA A 18 -2.54 -0.64 -10.02
CA ALA A 18 -1.39 -1.17 -10.74
C ALA A 18 -1.51 -2.67 -11.02
N ALA A 19 -2.08 -3.43 -10.09
CA ALA A 19 -2.10 -4.89 -10.13
C ALA A 19 -3.29 -5.49 -10.90
N SER A 20 -4.46 -4.86 -10.85
CA SER A 20 -5.71 -5.49 -11.29
C SER A 20 -6.22 -4.96 -12.63
N GLU A 21 -6.20 -5.82 -13.64
CA GLU A 21 -6.92 -5.60 -14.91
C GLU A 21 -8.44 -5.60 -14.73
N LYS A 22 -8.97 -6.37 -13.76
CA LYS A 22 -10.41 -6.46 -13.48
C LYS A 22 -10.98 -5.18 -12.88
N ASN A 23 -10.15 -4.39 -12.20
CA ASN A 23 -10.51 -3.10 -11.61
C ASN A 23 -9.83 -1.93 -12.33
N ARG A 24 -9.55 -2.11 -13.62
CA ARG A 24 -8.79 -1.15 -14.41
C ARG A 24 -9.59 0.13 -14.58
N ASP A 25 -9.11 1.20 -13.95
CA ASP A 25 -9.55 2.56 -14.21
C ASP A 25 -8.67 3.15 -15.34
N PRO A 26 -9.24 3.63 -16.45
CA PRO A 26 -8.48 4.08 -17.62
C PRO A 26 -7.58 5.27 -17.35
N ARG A 27 -7.87 6.05 -16.29
CA ARG A 27 -7.04 7.19 -15.88
C ARG A 27 -6.03 6.78 -14.82
N ARG A 28 -6.45 6.01 -13.80
CA ARG A 28 -5.61 5.72 -12.63
C ARG A 28 -4.65 4.56 -12.87
N ALA A 29 -5.02 3.54 -13.63
CA ALA A 29 -4.17 2.36 -13.85
C ALA A 29 -2.83 2.68 -14.53
N PRO A 30 -2.76 3.52 -15.59
CA PRO A 30 -1.48 3.89 -16.19
C PRO A 30 -0.57 4.65 -15.20
N ILE A 31 -1.15 5.56 -14.40
CA ILE A 31 -0.42 6.34 -13.40
C ILE A 31 0.10 5.43 -12.28
N ALA A 32 -0.73 4.51 -11.81
CA ALA A 32 -0.35 3.56 -10.78
C ALA A 32 0.78 2.61 -11.25
N GLY A 33 0.68 2.11 -12.48
CA GLY A 33 1.74 1.30 -13.09
C GLY A 33 3.06 2.07 -13.22
N ASP A 34 3.00 3.35 -13.61
CA ASP A 34 4.18 4.22 -13.69
C ASP A 34 4.82 4.46 -12.32
N LEU A 35 4.01 4.74 -11.29
CA LEU A 35 4.50 4.92 -9.92
C LEU A 35 5.21 3.66 -9.39
N VAL A 36 4.61 2.47 -9.59
CA VAL A 36 5.23 1.21 -9.16
C VAL A 36 6.52 0.90 -9.94
N SER A 37 6.59 1.29 -11.21
CA SER A 37 7.73 0.92 -12.08
C SER A 37 8.90 1.90 -11.97
N ASN A 38 8.63 3.18 -11.74
CA ASN A 38 9.59 4.27 -11.95
C ASN A 38 9.87 5.12 -10.71
N THR A 39 9.32 4.77 -9.54
CA THR A 39 9.49 5.52 -8.29
C THR A 39 10.12 4.65 -7.21
N VAL A 40 10.96 5.22 -6.35
CA VAL A 40 11.42 4.53 -5.13
C VAL A 40 10.37 4.75 -4.04
N PHE A 41 9.54 3.74 -3.77
CA PHE A 41 8.44 3.86 -2.81
C PHE A 41 8.58 2.92 -1.61
N GLY A 42 7.98 3.33 -0.49
CA GLY A 42 7.80 2.50 0.69
C GLY A 42 6.35 2.00 0.85
N VAL A 43 6.20 0.97 1.68
CA VAL A 43 4.90 0.40 2.09
C VAL A 43 4.89 0.07 3.58
N SER A 44 3.71 -0.18 4.16
CA SER A 44 3.57 -0.64 5.55
C SER A 44 3.05 -2.07 5.59
N GLY A 45 3.24 -2.75 6.73
CA GLY A 45 2.56 -4.02 6.99
C GLY A 45 1.03 -3.90 6.88
N GLN A 46 0.47 -2.73 7.20
CA GLN A 46 -0.96 -2.44 7.04
C GLN A 46 -1.33 -2.43 5.56
N THR A 47 -0.58 -1.70 4.73
CA THR A 47 -0.77 -1.64 3.27
C THR A 47 -0.73 -3.03 2.64
N LEU A 48 0.21 -3.90 3.07
CA LEU A 48 0.30 -5.28 2.60
C LEU A 48 -0.95 -6.09 2.98
N ALA A 49 -1.37 -6.01 4.25
CA ALA A 49 -2.55 -6.72 4.75
C ALA A 49 -3.83 -6.27 4.03
N GLU A 50 -4.03 -4.96 3.86
CA GLU A 50 -5.14 -4.38 3.13
C GLU A 50 -5.12 -4.79 1.65
N PHE A 51 -3.96 -4.76 1.00
CA PHE A 51 -3.80 -5.19 -0.39
C PHE A 51 -4.21 -6.66 -0.57
N THR A 52 -3.70 -7.56 0.27
CA THR A 52 -4.07 -8.98 0.26
C THR A 52 -5.57 -9.17 0.48
N ALA A 53 -6.15 -8.49 1.48
CA ALA A 53 -7.57 -8.62 1.81
C ALA A 53 -8.47 -8.13 0.67
N VAL A 54 -8.15 -6.98 0.07
CA VAL A 54 -8.92 -6.39 -1.05
C VAL A 54 -8.75 -7.22 -2.32
N ALA A 55 -7.52 -7.63 -2.64
CA ALA A 55 -7.21 -8.46 -3.80
C ALA A 55 -8.03 -9.76 -3.81
N ARG A 56 -8.03 -10.48 -2.68
CA ARG A 56 -8.75 -11.76 -2.54
C ARG A 56 -10.25 -11.55 -2.38
N GLY A 57 -10.67 -10.64 -1.51
CA GLY A 57 -12.08 -10.39 -1.21
C GLY A 57 -12.90 -9.94 -2.41
N LYS A 58 -12.26 -9.25 -3.37
CA LYS A 58 -12.88 -8.82 -4.63
C LYS A 58 -12.48 -9.71 -5.83
N SER A 59 -11.76 -10.80 -5.60
CA SER A 59 -11.28 -11.74 -6.64
C SER A 59 -10.55 -11.04 -7.80
N LEU A 60 -9.79 -10.00 -7.47
CA LEU A 60 -9.10 -9.11 -8.42
C LEU A 60 -7.83 -9.73 -8.98
N LEU A 61 -7.20 -10.59 -8.19
CA LEU A 61 -5.93 -11.26 -8.46
C LEU A 61 -6.10 -12.75 -8.12
N GLY A 62 -5.47 -13.62 -8.91
CA GLY A 62 -5.28 -15.02 -8.52
C GLY A 62 -4.18 -15.13 -7.47
N ASP A 63 -4.20 -16.19 -6.66
CA ASP A 63 -3.26 -16.37 -5.56
C ASP A 63 -1.79 -16.35 -6.05
N ASP A 64 -1.46 -16.94 -7.21
CA ASP A 64 -0.11 -16.91 -7.79
C ASP A 64 0.39 -15.47 -8.08
N LEU A 65 -0.48 -14.63 -8.63
CA LEU A 65 -0.12 -13.25 -8.93
C LEU A 65 -0.05 -12.42 -7.65
N LEU A 66 -0.93 -12.69 -6.68
CA LEU A 66 -0.87 -12.05 -5.38
C LEU A 66 0.44 -12.34 -4.65
N ASP A 67 0.92 -13.59 -4.70
CA ASP A 67 2.22 -13.97 -4.13
C ASP A 67 3.37 -13.23 -4.81
N GLN A 68 3.36 -13.08 -6.13
CA GLN A 68 4.37 -12.29 -6.87
C GLN A 68 4.38 -10.83 -6.41
N TRP A 69 3.21 -10.24 -6.20
CA TRP A 69 3.09 -8.88 -5.67
C TRP A 69 3.63 -8.78 -4.24
N LEU A 70 3.32 -9.74 -3.37
CA LEU A 70 3.84 -9.72 -1.98
C LEU A 70 5.36 -9.87 -1.94
N VAL A 71 5.94 -10.70 -2.82
CA VAL A 71 7.40 -10.80 -2.98
C VAL A 71 7.98 -9.46 -3.44
N LEU A 72 7.41 -8.82 -4.46
CA LEU A 72 7.84 -7.51 -4.95
C LEU A 72 7.80 -6.46 -3.83
N LEU A 73 6.65 -6.31 -3.17
CA LEU A 73 6.46 -5.31 -2.13
C LEU A 73 7.33 -5.57 -0.89
N GLY A 74 7.67 -6.83 -0.62
CA GLY A 74 8.62 -7.22 0.42
C GLY A 74 10.06 -6.78 0.16
N THR A 75 10.41 -6.38 -1.08
CA THR A 75 11.71 -5.79 -1.41
C THR A 75 11.77 -4.27 -1.21
N CYS A 76 10.60 -3.62 -1.05
CA CYS A 76 10.50 -2.18 -0.80
C CYS A 76 10.84 -1.84 0.66
N PRO A 77 11.25 -0.61 0.97
CA PRO A 77 11.29 -0.11 2.34
C PRO A 77 9.95 -0.33 3.04
N LEU A 78 9.97 -1.12 4.12
CA LEU A 78 8.79 -1.59 4.83
C LEU A 78 8.73 -1.01 6.24
N VAL A 79 7.60 -0.41 6.59
CA VAL A 79 7.28 0.01 7.97
C VAL A 79 6.46 -1.10 8.66
N PRO A 80 6.96 -1.71 9.74
CA PRO A 80 6.20 -2.71 10.48
C PRO A 80 5.03 -2.08 11.24
N VAL A 81 3.96 -2.85 11.44
CA VAL A 81 2.81 -2.44 12.25
C VAL A 81 3.00 -3.00 13.66
N ASP A 82 3.22 -2.09 14.62
CA ASP A 82 3.29 -2.40 16.05
C ASP A 82 2.29 -1.56 16.86
N GLU A 83 2.26 -1.72 18.19
CA GLU A 83 1.35 -0.95 19.04
C GLU A 83 1.56 0.58 18.90
N SER A 84 2.82 1.01 18.73
CA SER A 84 3.16 2.43 18.64
C SER A 84 2.65 3.05 17.35
N TYR A 85 2.75 2.32 16.23
CA TYR A 85 2.17 2.68 14.95
C TYR A 85 0.65 2.88 15.05
N VAL A 86 -0.05 1.91 15.66
CA VAL A 86 -1.50 1.96 15.82
C VAL A 86 -1.94 3.14 16.69
N ARG A 87 -1.24 3.39 17.80
CA ARG A 87 -1.54 4.54 18.68
C ARG A 87 -1.31 5.87 17.97
N SER A 88 -0.19 6.01 17.26
CA SER A 88 0.13 7.22 16.48
C SER A 88 -0.95 7.50 15.43
N GLY A 89 -1.35 6.49 14.66
CA GLY A 89 -2.42 6.61 13.68
C GLY A 89 -3.75 7.03 14.29
N LEU A 90 -4.11 6.47 15.46
CA LEU A 90 -5.33 6.84 16.17
C LEU A 90 -5.29 8.30 16.68
N ASP A 91 -4.16 8.76 17.19
CA ASP A 91 -3.99 10.13 17.66
C ASP A 91 -4.07 11.14 16.51
N LEU A 92 -3.47 10.82 15.36
CA LEU A 92 -3.58 11.62 14.14
C LEU A 92 -5.01 11.64 13.60
N ALA A 93 -5.69 10.50 13.57
CA ALA A 93 -7.08 10.40 13.14
C ALA A 93 -7.99 11.29 13.98
N ARG A 94 -7.82 11.27 15.31
CA ARG A 94 -8.57 12.14 16.24
C ARG A 94 -8.23 13.62 16.06
N ARG A 95 -6.95 13.94 15.90
CA ARG A 95 -6.47 15.31 15.77
C ARG A 95 -6.97 15.99 14.49
N TYR A 96 -6.98 15.26 13.38
CA TYR A 96 -7.31 15.81 12.06
C TYR A 96 -8.68 15.40 11.53
N GLY A 97 -9.41 14.53 12.23
CA GLY A 97 -10.76 14.09 11.83
C GLY A 97 -10.78 13.24 10.57
N ILE A 98 -9.70 12.50 10.29
CA ILE A 98 -9.55 11.65 9.10
C ILE A 98 -9.72 10.17 9.46
N HIS A 99 -9.93 9.32 8.45
CA HIS A 99 -10.06 7.88 8.66
C HIS A 99 -8.76 7.30 9.24
N TYR A 100 -8.89 6.27 10.09
CA TYR A 100 -7.73 5.67 10.78
C TYR A 100 -6.66 5.18 9.80
N TYR A 101 -7.03 4.45 8.74
CA TYR A 101 -6.05 3.91 7.80
C TYR A 101 -5.26 5.00 7.08
N ASP A 102 -5.92 6.10 6.69
CA ASP A 102 -5.25 7.26 6.10
C ASP A 102 -4.34 7.95 7.12
N ALA A 103 -4.78 8.06 8.37
CA ALA A 103 -3.99 8.64 9.44
C ALA A 103 -2.75 7.81 9.79
N ALA A 104 -2.88 6.48 9.79
CA ALA A 104 -1.79 5.56 10.07
C ALA A 104 -0.69 5.62 9.00
N LEU A 105 -1.02 5.95 7.76
CA LEU A 105 -0.03 6.21 6.70
C LEU A 105 0.76 7.51 6.91
N LEU A 106 0.27 8.43 7.75
CA LEU A 106 0.91 9.71 8.06
C LEU A 106 1.74 9.69 9.35
N GLY A 107 1.63 8.63 10.16
CA GLY A 107 2.29 8.47 11.46
C GLY A 107 3.70 7.91 11.35
#